data_AF-A0A7X4YV46-F1
#
_entry.id   AF-A0A7X4YV46-F1
#
_cell.length_a   1.000
_cell.length_b   1.000
_cell.length_c   1.000
_cell.angle_alpha   90.00
_cell.angle_beta   90.00
_cell.angle_gamma   90.00
#
_symmetry.space_group_name_H-M   'P 1'
#
loop_
_entity.id
_entity.type
_entity.pdbx_description
1 polymer ?
#
loop_
_entity_poly.entity_id
_entity_poly.type
_entity_poly.pdbx_seq_one_letter_code
_entity_poly.pdbx_strand_id
1 'polypeptide(L)'
;MIVDGIEWVILRTVALSQGRSMTTLNNWYAFAEKNNRLDELPEMRRDFTARETRFVRADQLDRFAVFATTLNRGDLAEFTKTAFGDRADYNKKWAQKKRDEAKAAREAAGIPKGNPWA
;
A
#
# COMPACT_ATOMS: atom_id res chain seq x y z
N MET A 1 -22.45 -7.64 3.01
CA MET A 1 -22.29 -9.06 3.36
C MET A 1 -22.36 -9.17 4.86
N ILE A 2 -23.11 -10.11 5.43
CA ILE A 2 -23.25 -10.21 6.89
C ILE A 2 -22.44 -11.42 7.37
N VAL A 3 -21.53 -11.21 8.33
CA VAL A 3 -20.72 -12.25 8.98
C VAL A 3 -20.75 -11.97 10.47
N ASP A 4 -21.11 -12.98 11.28
CA ASP A 4 -21.25 -12.86 12.74
C ASP A 4 -22.14 -11.68 13.20
N GLY A 5 -23.22 -11.41 12.45
CA GLY A 5 -24.13 -10.30 12.71
C GLY A 5 -23.58 -8.91 12.36
N ILE A 6 -22.35 -8.82 11.82
CA ILE A 6 -21.73 -7.58 11.39
C ILE A 6 -21.86 -7.45 9.88
N GLU A 7 -22.32 -6.29 9.42
CA GLU A 7 -22.34 -5.96 8.00
C GLU A 7 -20.97 -5.46 7.52
N TRP A 8 -20.47 -6.14 6.49
CA TRP A 8 -19.22 -5.85 5.78
C TRP A 8 -19.52 -5.37 4.37
N VAL A 9 -18.90 -4.27 3.99
CA VAL A 9 -19.04 -3.62 2.69
C VAL A 9 -17.71 -3.54 1.98
N ILE A 10 -17.73 -3.62 0.64
CA ILE A 10 -16.51 -3.55 -0.16
C ILE A 10 -15.93 -2.13 -0.09
N LEU A 11 -14.65 -2.01 0.25
CA LEU A 11 -13.95 -0.72 0.38
C LEU A 11 -14.05 0.13 -0.90
N ARG A 12 -14.03 -0.52 -2.07
CA ARG A 12 -14.23 0.15 -3.37
C ARG A 12 -15.58 0.84 -3.49
N THR A 13 -16.65 0.20 -3.02
CA THR A 13 -18.00 0.77 -3.02
C THR A 13 -18.06 1.96 -2.06
N VAL A 14 -17.43 1.85 -0.89
CA VAL A 14 -17.34 2.94 0.08
C VAL A 14 -16.57 4.14 -0.48
N ALA A 15 -15.45 3.91 -1.17
CA ALA A 15 -14.68 4.98 -1.79
C ALA A 15 -15.56 5.80 -2.75
N LEU A 16 -16.33 5.10 -3.61
CA LEU A 16 -17.26 5.74 -4.54
C LEU A 16 -18.37 6.51 -3.83
N SER A 17 -18.99 5.93 -2.79
CA SER A 17 -20.08 6.60 -2.06
C SER A 17 -19.62 7.83 -1.29
N GLN A 18 -18.37 7.84 -0.81
CA GLN A 18 -17.77 8.97 -0.10
C GLN A 18 -17.12 10.00 -1.04
N GLY A 19 -17.20 9.83 -2.36
CA GLY A 19 -16.56 10.74 -3.33
C GLY A 19 -15.03 10.76 -3.22
N ARG A 20 -14.42 9.67 -2.76
CA ARG A 20 -12.97 9.52 -2.57
C ARG A 20 -12.40 8.50 -3.56
N SER A 21 -11.13 8.66 -3.91
CA SER A 21 -10.42 7.63 -4.70
C SER A 21 -9.98 6.46 -3.81
N MET A 22 -9.86 5.27 -4.40
CA MET A 22 -9.28 4.10 -3.71
C MET A 22 -7.87 4.37 -3.19
N THR A 23 -7.08 5.14 -3.96
CA THR A 23 -5.74 5.56 -3.54
C THR A 23 -5.77 6.38 -2.26
N THR A 24 -6.76 7.26 -2.09
CA THR A 24 -6.91 8.08 -0.88
C THR A 24 -7.14 7.19 0.34
N LEU A 25 -8.13 6.29 0.29
CA LEU A 25 -8.42 5.40 1.41
C LEU A 25 -7.24 4.46 1.71
N ASN A 26 -6.56 3.97 0.69
CA ASN A 26 -5.36 3.15 0.87
C ASN A 26 -4.23 3.92 1.57
N ASN A 27 -4.03 5.19 1.20
CA ASN A 27 -3.04 6.05 1.87
C ASN A 27 -3.42 6.33 3.32
N TRP A 28 -4.72 6.47 3.62
CA TRP A 28 -5.19 6.64 4.99
C TRP A 28 -4.88 5.42 5.85
N TYR A 29 -5.17 4.21 5.35
CA TYR A 29 -4.81 2.98 6.05
C TYR A 29 -3.31 2.85 6.24
N ALA A 30 -2.50 3.13 5.22
CA ALA A 30 -1.05 3.05 5.33
C ALA A 30 -0.47 4.11 6.29
N PHE A 31 -1.04 5.31 6.31
CA PHE A 31 -0.67 6.36 7.26
C PHE A 31 -1.04 5.95 8.69
N ALA A 32 -2.27 5.47 8.89
CA ALA A 32 -2.75 5.02 10.19
C ALA A 32 -1.90 3.85 10.72
N GLU A 33 -1.56 2.88 9.87
CA GLU A 33 -0.65 1.77 10.21
C GLU A 33 0.72 2.26 10.65
N LYS A 34 1.35 3.17 9.89
CA LYS A 34 2.67 3.72 10.24
C LYS A 34 2.67 4.50 11.56
N ASN A 35 1.54 5.12 11.91
CA ASN A 35 1.41 5.94 13.10
C ASN A 35 0.70 5.23 14.27
N ASN A 36 0.42 3.93 14.17
CA ASN A 36 -0.34 3.16 15.18
C ASN A 36 -1.72 3.76 15.51
N ARG A 37 -2.44 4.24 14.48
CA ARG A 37 -3.78 4.87 14.55
C ARG A 37 -4.84 4.09 13.76
N LEU A 38 -4.64 2.78 13.54
CA LEU A 38 -5.56 1.95 12.75
C LEU A 38 -6.94 1.83 13.38
N ASP A 39 -7.02 1.98 14.70
CA ASP A 39 -8.25 2.03 15.49
C ASP A 39 -9.13 3.24 15.17
N GLU A 40 -8.55 4.31 14.60
CA GLU A 40 -9.31 5.48 14.12
C GLU A 40 -9.97 5.26 12.76
N LEU A 41 -9.64 4.17 12.05
CA LEU A 41 -10.26 3.81 10.79
C LEU A 41 -11.24 2.64 10.98
N PRO A 42 -12.10 2.38 9.99
CA PRO A 42 -12.93 1.18 9.99
C PRO A 42 -12.06 -0.08 9.95
N GLU A 43 -12.46 -1.09 10.71
CA GLU A 43 -11.82 -2.40 10.67
C GLU A 43 -11.86 -2.94 9.24
N MET A 44 -10.71 -3.38 8.73
CA MET A 44 -10.55 -3.89 7.36
C MET A 44 -10.21 -5.37 7.36
N ARG A 45 -10.91 -6.13 6.51
CA ARG A 45 -10.71 -7.56 6.29
C ARG A 45 -10.49 -7.89 4.82
N ARG A 46 -9.79 -9.01 4.54
CA ARG A 46 -9.48 -9.49 3.18
C ARG A 46 -9.76 -10.98 2.99
N ASP A 47 -10.01 -11.69 4.08
CA ASP A 47 -10.21 -13.13 4.20
C ASP A 47 -11.54 -13.62 3.60
N PHE A 48 -12.50 -12.74 3.34
CA PHE A 48 -13.80 -13.12 2.80
C PHE A 48 -13.79 -13.60 1.35
N THR A 49 -12.73 -13.32 0.57
CA THR A 49 -12.66 -13.74 -0.83
C THR A 49 -11.24 -14.15 -1.22
N ALA A 50 -11.12 -15.09 -2.15
CA ALA A 50 -9.83 -15.51 -2.70
C ALA A 50 -9.08 -14.41 -3.49
N ARG A 51 -9.73 -13.28 -3.81
CA ARG A 51 -9.20 -12.21 -4.67
C ARG A 51 -8.60 -11.02 -3.90
N GLU A 52 -8.22 -11.20 -2.64
CA GLU A 52 -7.71 -10.13 -1.75
C GLU A 52 -8.62 -8.88 -1.71
N THR A 53 -9.92 -9.04 -1.95
CA THR A 53 -10.87 -7.93 -1.92
C THR A 53 -10.96 -7.38 -0.50
N ARG A 54 -10.85 -6.06 -0.36
CA ARG A 54 -10.90 -5.39 0.95
C ARG A 54 -12.34 -5.08 1.32
N PHE A 55 -12.71 -5.49 2.52
CA PHE A 55 -14.00 -5.23 3.14
C PHE A 55 -13.79 -4.40 4.40
N VAL A 56 -14.75 -3.54 4.70
CA VAL A 56 -14.79 -2.75 5.92
C VAL A 56 -16.14 -2.87 6.59
N ARG A 57 -16.17 -2.64 7.89
CA ARG A 57 -17.41 -2.66 8.65
C ARG A 57 -18.33 -1.49 8.29
N ALA A 58 -19.60 -1.77 8.05
CA ALA A 58 -20.60 -0.78 7.65
C ALA A 58 -20.99 0.17 8.79
N ASP A 59 -20.98 -0.32 10.03
CA ASP A 59 -21.28 0.45 11.23
C ASP A 59 -20.17 1.43 11.64
N GLN A 60 -19.02 1.37 10.97
CA GLN A 60 -17.84 2.20 11.26
C GLN A 60 -17.55 3.20 10.14
N LEU A 61 -18.38 3.31 9.10
CA LEU A 61 -18.07 4.13 7.92
C LEU A 61 -17.92 5.63 8.21
N ASP A 62 -18.52 6.11 9.29
CA ASP A 62 -18.38 7.45 9.83
C ASP A 62 -16.94 7.76 10.26
N ARG A 63 -16.17 6.75 10.68
CA ARG A 63 -14.76 6.89 11.03
C ARG A 63 -13.91 7.42 9.89
N PHE A 64 -14.27 7.17 8.64
CA PHE A 64 -13.57 7.79 7.51
C PHE A 64 -13.73 9.32 7.52
N ALA A 65 -14.91 9.84 7.85
CA ALA A 65 -15.14 11.28 7.94
C ALA A 65 -14.41 11.89 9.14
N VAL A 66 -14.43 11.21 10.29
CA VAL A 66 -13.69 11.62 11.49
C VAL A 66 -12.18 11.62 11.23
N PHE A 67 -11.65 10.55 10.67
CA PHE A 67 -10.23 10.47 10.33
C PHE A 67 -9.82 11.58 9.34
N ALA A 68 -10.69 11.94 8.40
CA ALA A 68 -10.43 13.04 7.49
C ALA A 68 -10.24 14.39 8.20
N THR A 69 -10.89 14.61 9.35
CA THR A 69 -10.76 15.86 10.13
C THR A 69 -9.58 15.84 11.10
N THR A 70 -9.07 14.66 11.48
CA THR A 70 -7.88 14.54 12.33
C THR A 70 -6.56 14.67 11.57
N LEU A 71 -6.62 14.66 10.24
CA LEU A 71 -5.46 14.84 9.37
C LEU A 71 -5.11 16.33 9.24
N ASN A 72 -3.89 16.71 9.64
CA ASN A 72 -3.41 18.06 9.42
C ASN A 72 -3.06 18.29 7.94
N ARG A 73 -3.06 19.56 7.55
CA ARG A 73 -2.68 19.98 6.20
C ARG A 73 -1.20 19.67 5.96
N GLY A 74 -0.93 18.59 5.23
CA GLY A 74 0.43 18.19 4.87
C GLY A 74 0.78 16.76 5.28
N ASP A 75 0.10 16.19 6.28
CA ASP A 75 0.42 14.85 6.82
C ASP A 75 0.43 13.78 5.73
N LEU A 76 -0.59 13.78 4.89
CA LEU A 76 -0.67 12.85 3.75
C LEU A 76 0.33 13.16 2.64
N ALA A 77 0.65 14.44 2.42
CA ALA A 77 1.61 14.83 1.39
C ALA A 77 3.05 14.44 1.82
N GLU A 78 3.37 14.60 3.09
CA GLU A 78 4.66 14.21 3.66
C GLU A 78 4.79 12.69 3.74
N PHE A 79 3.73 12.01 4.19
CA PHE A 79 3.66 10.55 4.20
C PHE A 79 3.78 9.96 2.79
N THR A 80 3.07 10.51 1.80
CA THR A 80 3.19 9.98 0.42
C THR A 80 4.56 10.29 -0.18
N LYS A 81 5.19 11.43 0.14
CA LYS A 81 6.59 11.69 -0.26
C LYS A 81 7.58 10.71 0.35
N THR A 82 7.46 10.36 1.63
CA THR A 82 8.34 9.35 2.25
C THR A 82 8.00 7.94 1.78
N ALA A 83 6.74 7.54 1.83
CA ALA A 83 6.32 6.17 1.50
C ALA A 83 6.53 5.81 0.01
N PHE A 84 6.33 6.74 -0.92
CA PHE A 84 6.59 6.51 -2.34
C PHE A 84 8.00 6.92 -2.78
N GLY A 85 8.63 7.89 -2.10
CA GLY A 85 10.05 8.23 -2.30
C GLY A 85 10.98 7.08 -1.91
N ASP A 86 10.76 6.48 -0.74
CA ASP A 86 11.52 5.30 -0.29
C ASP A 86 11.28 4.09 -1.19
N ARG A 87 10.13 3.98 -1.85
CA ARG A 87 9.84 2.89 -2.79
C ARG A 87 10.66 3.02 -4.08
N ALA A 88 10.94 4.24 -4.53
CA ALA A 88 11.85 4.47 -5.66
C ALA A 88 13.29 4.11 -5.28
N ASP A 89 13.73 4.46 -4.07
CA ASP A 89 15.08 4.12 -3.58
C ASP A 89 15.22 2.63 -3.26
N TYR A 90 14.17 1.98 -2.74
CA TYR A 90 14.11 0.54 -2.56
C TYR A 90 14.18 -0.20 -3.90
N ASN A 91 13.41 0.24 -4.91
CA ASN A 91 13.45 -0.37 -6.25
C ASN A 91 14.83 -0.17 -6.92
N LYS A 92 15.47 0.99 -6.74
CA LYS A 92 16.85 1.22 -7.20
C LYS A 92 17.84 0.28 -6.52
N LYS A 93 17.78 0.15 -5.18
CA LYS A 93 18.65 -0.77 -4.41
C LYS A 93 18.44 -2.23 -4.80
N TRP A 94 17.19 -2.64 -5.00
CA TRP A 94 16.85 -3.99 -5.46
C TRP A 94 17.36 -4.27 -6.88
N ALA A 95 17.17 -3.32 -7.81
CA ALA A 95 17.66 -3.44 -9.18
C ALA A 95 19.20 -3.48 -9.23
N GLN A 96 19.87 -2.69 -8.39
CA GLN A 96 21.32 -2.71 -8.24
C GLN A 96 21.82 -4.06 -7.71
N LYS A 97 21.20 -4.56 -6.63
CA LYS A 97 21.52 -5.89 -6.07
C LYS A 97 21.36 -7.01 -7.11
N LYS A 98 20.30 -6.97 -7.94
CA LYS A 98 20.10 -7.95 -9.02
C LYS A 98 21.16 -7.87 -10.12
N ARG A 99 21.64 -6.66 -10.45
CA ARG A 99 22.76 -6.46 -11.40
C ARG A 99 24.07 -7.01 -10.84
N ASP A 100 24.33 -6.78 -9.56
CA ASP A 100 25.54 -7.26 -8.89
C ASP A 100 25.54 -8.79 -8.76
N GLU A 101 24.41 -9.41 -8.41
CA GLU A 101 24.21 -10.86 -8.44
C GLU A 101 24.44 -11.45 -9.84
N ALA A 102 23.89 -10.82 -10.89
CA ALA A 102 24.07 -11.27 -12.27
C ALA A 102 25.52 -11.13 -12.76
N LYS A 103 26.22 -10.08 -12.33
CA LYS A 103 27.65 -9.86 -12.63
C LYS A 103 28.52 -10.91 -11.94
N ALA A 104 28.28 -11.17 -10.64
CA ALA A 104 28.99 -12.19 -9.89
C ALA A 104 28.76 -13.60 -10.46
N ALA A 105 27.53 -13.91 -10.90
CA ALA A 105 27.22 -15.18 -11.55
C ALA A 105 27.95 -15.34 -12.91
N ARG A 106 28.06 -14.27 -13.71
CA ARG A 106 28.81 -14.29 -14.98
C ARG A 106 30.32 -14.48 -14.77
N GLU A 107 30.86 -13.85 -13.74
CA GLU A 107 32.28 -13.92 -13.38
C GLU A 107 32.62 -15.31 -12.81
N ALA A 108 31.73 -15.88 -11.98
CA ALA A 108 31.84 -17.27 -11.50
C ALA A 108 31.69 -18.31 -12.62
N ALA A 109 30.89 -18.01 -13.65
CA ALA A 109 30.74 -18.86 -14.84
C ALA A 109 31.90 -18.73 -15.86
N GLY A 110 32.91 -17.89 -15.58
CA GLY A 110 34.08 -17.72 -16.44
C GLY A 110 33.79 -17.09 -17.80
N ILE A 111 32.64 -16.40 -17.95
CA ILE A 111 32.28 -15.75 -19.22
C ILE A 111 33.12 -14.47 -19.36
N PRO A 112 34.05 -14.39 -20.34
CA PRO A 112 34.91 -13.22 -20.49
C PRO A 112 34.06 -12.00 -20.83
N LYS A 113 34.45 -10.82 -20.31
CA LYS A 113 33.87 -9.53 -20.70
C LYS A 113 34.27 -9.21 -22.14
N GLY A 114 33.56 -9.81 -23.09
CA GLY A 114 33.73 -9.58 -24.53
C GLY A 114 32.78 -8.50 -25.03
N ASN A 115 33.36 -7.46 -25.62
CA ASN A 115 32.70 -6.46 -26.43
C ASN A 115 31.83 -7.13 -27.51
N PRO A 116 30.53 -6.82 -27.65
CA PRO A 116 29.67 -7.44 -28.68
C PRO A 116 30.02 -6.99 -30.12
N TRP A 117 31.12 -6.27 -30.31
CA TRP A 117 31.59 -5.71 -31.58
C TRP A 117 33.11 -5.84 -31.79
N ALA A 118 33.79 -6.78 -31.13
CA ALA A 118 35.20 -7.09 -31.42
C ALA A 118 35.31 -8.27 -32.40
#